data_AF-A0A0T1SH95-F1
#
_entry.id   AF-A0A0T1SH95-F1
#
_cell.length_a   1.000
_cell.length_b   1.000
_cell.length_c   1.000
_cell.angle_alpha   90.00
_cell.angle_beta   90.00
_cell.angle_gamma   90.00
#
_symmetry.space_group_name_H-M   'P 1'
#
loop_
_entity.id
_entity.type
_entity.pdbx_description
1 polymer ?
#
loop_
_entity_poly.entity_id
_entity_poly.type
_entity_poly.pdbx_seq_one_letter_code
_entity_poly.pdbx_strand_id
1 'polypeptide(L)'
;MRRRPAAALLALLTLTATACGIQESDVVEAGGAATVAVAPIPEYRTVLYFLGPDGRSMPVARELSGPVPVATNPSDGTGTGEALHEEVTPEDKAAGIGLRPGEVATDMVLAMLLAGPVAAEATAGITTALPDGATAGGLHVTPDPSGPTSGRRLLRLRAPFPVMELSESAVRQLVCTTAYAEHPAGLVDVSVTGPDGALPVARCDD
;
A
#
# COMPACT_ATOMS: atom_id res chain seq x y z
N MET A 1 -29.31 82.37 -67.44
CA MET A 1 -28.71 83.43 -66.59
C MET A 1 -28.83 83.03 -65.14
N ARG A 2 -27.74 83.23 -64.36
CA ARG A 2 -27.61 83.12 -62.88
C ARG A 2 -27.61 81.69 -62.32
N ARG A 3 -26.83 81.31 -61.31
CA ARG A 3 -25.48 81.62 -60.77
C ARG A 3 -25.29 80.50 -59.72
N ARG A 4 -24.08 79.95 -59.60
CA ARG A 4 -23.65 78.84 -58.72
C ARG A 4 -23.96 79.14 -57.22
N PRO A 5 -23.94 78.15 -56.30
CA PRO A 5 -22.64 77.83 -55.68
C PRO A 5 -22.39 76.36 -55.31
N ALA A 6 -21.12 75.99 -55.49
CA ALA A 6 -20.47 74.83 -54.91
C ALA A 6 -20.20 75.07 -53.42
N ALA A 7 -20.43 74.05 -52.58
CA ALA A 7 -19.74 73.85 -51.30
C ALA A 7 -20.22 72.54 -50.65
N ALA A 8 -19.70 71.38 -51.09
CA ALA A 8 -19.87 70.12 -50.36
C ALA A 8 -18.90 69.05 -50.88
N LEU A 9 -17.60 69.21 -50.69
CA LEU A 9 -16.62 68.19 -51.14
C LEU A 9 -15.47 67.94 -50.14
N LEU A 10 -15.69 68.22 -48.85
CA LEU A 10 -14.69 67.99 -47.79
C LEU A 10 -15.10 66.96 -46.73
N ALA A 11 -16.15 66.15 -46.98
CA ALA A 11 -16.69 65.22 -45.98
C ALA A 11 -16.56 63.73 -46.32
N LEU A 12 -15.79 63.33 -47.35
CA LEU A 12 -15.81 61.95 -47.86
C LEU A 12 -14.49 61.15 -47.77
N LEU A 13 -13.51 61.58 -46.97
CA LEU A 13 -12.19 60.93 -46.91
C LEU A 13 -11.85 60.25 -45.57
N THR A 14 -12.81 60.08 -44.66
CA THR A 14 -12.59 59.44 -43.34
C THR A 14 -13.27 58.07 -43.18
N LEU A 15 -13.64 57.39 -44.28
CA LEU A 15 -14.45 56.16 -44.24
C LEU A 15 -13.75 54.89 -44.75
N THR A 16 -12.44 54.74 -44.60
CA THR A 16 -11.71 53.52 -45.04
C THR A 16 -10.79 52.91 -43.98
N ALA A 17 -11.18 52.94 -42.71
CA ALA A 17 -10.46 52.23 -41.65
C ALA A 17 -11.39 51.52 -40.66
N THR A 18 -12.35 50.75 -41.16
CA THR A 18 -12.97 49.70 -40.34
C THR A 18 -12.18 48.40 -40.55
N ALA A 19 -11.05 48.28 -39.85
CA ALA A 19 -10.45 46.97 -39.63
C ALA A 19 -11.51 46.10 -38.94
N CYS A 20 -11.83 44.94 -39.50
CA CYS A 20 -12.70 43.96 -38.88
C CYS A 20 -11.96 43.44 -37.64
N GLY A 21 -12.29 44.01 -36.48
CA GLY A 21 -11.66 43.66 -35.20
C GLY A 21 -11.99 42.23 -34.83
N ILE A 22 -10.99 41.36 -34.83
CA ILE A 22 -11.05 40.13 -34.07
C ILE A 22 -11.08 40.56 -32.60
N GLN A 23 -12.20 40.30 -31.91
CA GLN A 23 -12.26 40.45 -30.47
C GLN A 23 -11.29 39.44 -29.87
N GLU A 24 -10.39 39.92 -29.03
CA GLU A 24 -9.50 39.07 -28.25
C GLU A 24 -10.38 38.11 -27.46
N SER A 25 -10.30 36.81 -27.76
CA SER A 25 -11.03 35.82 -26.98
C SER A 25 -10.40 35.80 -25.59
N ASP A 26 -11.21 36.08 -24.57
CA ASP A 26 -10.77 35.99 -23.18
C ASP A 26 -10.07 34.63 -22.94
N VAL A 27 -9.06 34.67 -22.08
CA VAL A 27 -8.35 33.47 -21.64
C VAL A 27 -9.33 32.63 -20.83
N VAL A 28 -9.73 31.48 -21.36
CA VAL A 28 -10.33 30.43 -20.54
C VAL A 28 -9.19 29.77 -19.79
N GLU A 29 -9.15 29.95 -18.47
CA GLU A 29 -8.25 29.21 -17.60
C GLU A 29 -8.38 27.72 -17.91
N ALA A 30 -7.26 27.11 -18.33
CA ALA A 30 -7.21 25.66 -18.43
C ALA A 30 -7.52 25.12 -17.04
N GLY A 31 -8.61 24.37 -16.90
CA GLY A 31 -8.92 23.67 -15.66
C GLY A 31 -7.65 22.99 -15.15
N GLY A 32 -7.36 23.15 -13.86
CA GLY A 32 -6.11 22.68 -13.27
C GLY A 32 -5.79 21.24 -13.69
N ALA A 33 -4.50 20.96 -13.89
CA ALA A 33 -4.06 19.65 -14.33
C ALA A 33 -4.71 18.53 -13.48
N ALA A 34 -5.15 17.46 -14.13
CA ALA A 34 -5.62 16.28 -13.42
C ALA A 34 -4.48 15.77 -12.54
N THR A 35 -4.62 15.91 -11.22
CA THR A 35 -3.66 15.38 -10.27
C THR A 35 -4.02 13.94 -9.95
N VAL A 36 -3.19 13.00 -10.38
CA VAL A 36 -3.26 11.63 -9.87
C VAL A 36 -2.50 11.61 -8.55
N ALA A 37 -3.20 11.33 -7.46
CA ALA A 37 -2.56 11.02 -6.20
C ALA A 37 -1.80 9.70 -6.34
N VAL A 38 -0.50 9.77 -6.65
CA VAL A 38 0.40 8.61 -6.53
C VAL A 38 0.83 8.53 -5.07
N ALA A 39 -0.12 8.20 -4.20
CA ALA A 39 0.21 7.64 -2.89
C ALA A 39 0.31 6.13 -3.09
N PRO A 40 1.41 5.45 -2.70
CA PRO A 40 1.31 4.02 -2.49
C PRO A 40 0.22 3.85 -1.43
N ILE A 41 -0.89 3.22 -1.79
CA ILE A 41 -1.98 2.94 -0.85
C ILE A 41 -1.37 2.08 0.27
N PRO A 42 -1.04 2.65 1.44
CA PRO A 42 -0.20 1.98 2.41
C PRO A 42 -0.97 0.89 3.15
N GLU A 43 -2.31 0.94 3.13
CA GLU A 43 -3.15 -0.02 3.85
C GLU A 43 -3.02 -1.48 3.38
N TYR A 44 -2.29 -1.77 2.29
CA TYR A 44 -2.06 -3.14 1.81
C TYR A 44 -0.59 -3.53 1.70
N ARG A 45 0.35 -2.73 2.21
CA ARG A 45 1.78 -3.08 2.17
C ARG A 45 2.34 -3.36 3.56
N THR A 46 3.09 -4.44 3.67
CA THR A 46 3.83 -4.81 4.88
C THR A 46 5.30 -5.00 4.57
N VAL A 47 6.13 -4.99 5.61
CA VAL A 47 7.58 -5.22 5.50
C VAL A 47 7.90 -6.56 6.16
N LEU A 48 8.41 -7.48 5.36
CA LEU A 48 9.00 -8.73 5.84
C LEU A 48 10.51 -8.55 5.89
N TYR A 49 11.15 -9.01 6.95
CA TYR A 49 12.61 -9.09 6.97
C TYR A 49 13.00 -10.48 6.48
N PHE A 50 13.85 -10.55 5.46
CA PHE A 50 14.46 -11.79 4.96
C PHE A 50 15.97 -11.67 5.04
N LEU A 51 16.71 -12.65 4.49
CA LEU A 51 18.15 -12.55 4.32
C LEU A 51 18.48 -12.20 2.87
N GLY A 52 19.31 -11.18 2.66
CA GLY A 52 19.86 -10.86 1.36
C GLY A 52 20.91 -11.87 0.89
N PRO A 53 21.45 -11.71 -0.33
CA PRO A 53 22.50 -12.59 -0.89
C PRO A 53 23.79 -12.62 -0.07
N ASP A 54 24.00 -11.60 0.76
CA ASP A 54 25.12 -11.45 1.69
C ASP A 54 24.84 -12.06 3.08
N GLY A 55 23.68 -12.70 3.26
CA GLY A 55 23.23 -13.27 4.52
C GLY A 55 22.78 -12.23 5.56
N ARG A 56 22.70 -10.95 5.21
CA ARG A 56 22.28 -9.89 6.13
C ARG A 56 20.76 -9.70 6.10
N SER A 57 20.22 -9.22 7.20
CA SER A 57 18.79 -8.87 7.30
C SER A 57 18.42 -7.81 6.27
N MET A 58 17.43 -8.10 5.44
CA MET A 58 16.99 -7.27 4.32
C MET A 58 15.47 -7.04 4.42
N PRO A 59 15.00 -5.78 4.53
CA PRO A 59 13.57 -5.49 4.50
C PRO A 59 13.04 -5.63 3.07
N VAL A 60 11.89 -6.30 2.95
CA VAL A 60 11.21 -6.59 1.69
C VAL A 60 9.75 -6.17 1.80
N ALA A 61 9.33 -5.24 0.94
CA ALA A 61 7.95 -4.81 0.89
C ALA A 61 7.08 -5.87 0.20
N ARG A 62 6.01 -6.30 0.85
CA ARG A 62 5.00 -7.21 0.29
C ARG A 62 3.65 -6.54 0.25
N GLU A 63 2.93 -6.82 -0.83
CA GLU A 63 1.50 -6.58 -0.87
C GLU A 63 0.82 -7.72 -0.11
N LEU A 64 0.07 -7.36 0.91
CA LEU A 64 -0.92 -8.23 1.52
C LEU A 64 -1.99 -8.43 0.45
N SER A 65 -2.36 -9.66 0.14
CA SER A 65 -3.36 -9.98 -0.89
C SER A 65 -4.64 -9.15 -0.67
N GLY A 66 -4.70 -7.98 -1.31
CA GLY A 66 -5.84 -7.09 -1.35
C GLY A 66 -6.78 -7.51 -2.47
N PRO A 67 -8.03 -7.00 -2.50
CA PRO A 67 -8.95 -7.29 -3.59
C PRO A 67 -8.27 -6.90 -4.91
N VAL A 68 -8.19 -7.86 -5.83
CA VAL A 68 -7.75 -7.64 -7.21
C VAL A 68 -8.49 -6.40 -7.71
N PRO A 69 -7.81 -5.34 -8.20
CA PRO A 69 -8.50 -4.22 -8.80
C PRO A 69 -9.31 -4.79 -9.97
N VAL A 70 -10.63 -4.84 -9.81
CA VAL A 70 -11.53 -5.13 -10.92
C VAL A 70 -11.25 -4.02 -11.92
N ALA A 71 -10.67 -4.39 -13.05
CA ALA A 71 -10.52 -3.46 -14.16
C ALA A 71 -11.92 -2.93 -14.48
N THR A 72 -12.22 -1.69 -14.11
CA THR A 72 -13.37 -0.99 -14.65
C THR A 72 -13.01 -0.72 -16.10
N ASN A 73 -13.32 -1.69 -16.97
CA ASN A 73 -13.38 -1.44 -18.39
C ASN A 73 -14.31 -0.22 -18.56
N PRO A 74 -13.91 0.83 -19.28
CA PRO A 74 -14.83 1.91 -19.63
C PRO A 74 -15.97 1.24 -20.39
N SER A 75 -17.15 1.20 -19.80
CA SER A 75 -18.30 0.56 -20.39
C SER A 75 -18.72 1.38 -21.61
N ASP A 76 -18.42 0.89 -22.80
CA ASP A 76 -19.06 1.34 -24.03
C ASP A 76 -20.56 1.06 -23.87
N GLY A 77 -21.36 2.13 -23.87
CA GLY A 77 -22.78 2.05 -23.61
C GLY A 77 -23.49 1.22 -24.67
N THR A 78 -24.00 0.06 -24.29
CA THR A 78 -25.16 -0.58 -24.94
C THR A 78 -25.78 -1.54 -23.93
N GLY A 79 -26.91 -1.13 -23.35
CA GLY A 79 -27.69 -1.99 -22.47
C GLY A 79 -28.57 -2.94 -23.26
N THR A 80 -28.60 -4.21 -22.86
CA THR A 80 -29.78 -5.08 -22.89
C THR A 80 -29.66 -6.03 -21.71
N GLY A 81 -30.61 -5.91 -20.78
CA GLY A 81 -30.63 -6.71 -19.56
C GLY A 81 -30.99 -8.15 -19.82
N GLU A 82 -30.28 -9.05 -19.16
CA GLU A 82 -30.83 -10.32 -18.71
C GLU A 82 -30.16 -10.65 -17.37
N ALA A 83 -30.87 -10.32 -16.30
CA ALA A 83 -30.44 -10.58 -14.94
C ALA A 83 -30.69 -12.06 -14.62
N LEU A 84 -29.67 -12.89 -14.76
CA LEU A 84 -29.54 -14.08 -13.93
C LEU A 84 -28.96 -13.60 -12.59
N HIS A 85 -29.84 -13.23 -11.67
CA HIS A 85 -29.50 -13.20 -10.25
C HIS A 85 -29.27 -14.65 -9.82
N GLU A 86 -28.03 -15.12 -9.91
CA GLU A 86 -27.57 -16.09 -8.94
C GLU A 86 -27.32 -15.31 -7.66
N GLU A 87 -28.34 -15.28 -6.79
CA GLU A 87 -28.20 -14.83 -5.41
C GLU A 87 -27.18 -15.73 -4.73
N VAL A 88 -25.91 -15.36 -4.87
CA VAL A 88 -24.86 -15.82 -3.97
C VAL A 88 -25.19 -15.20 -2.62
N THR A 89 -25.72 -16.02 -1.72
CA THR A 89 -26.00 -15.63 -0.34
C THR A 89 -24.73 -15.05 0.30
N PRO A 90 -24.82 -14.02 1.15
CA PRO A 90 -23.66 -13.41 1.81
C PRO A 90 -22.88 -14.35 2.75
N GLU A 91 -23.34 -15.57 2.94
CA GLU A 91 -22.87 -16.48 4.00
C GLU A 91 -21.62 -17.29 3.58
N ASP A 92 -21.33 -17.40 2.28
CA ASP A 92 -20.17 -18.16 1.76
C ASP A 92 -18.97 -17.28 1.35
N LYS A 93 -19.06 -15.95 1.54
CA LYS A 93 -17.93 -15.01 1.30
C LYS A 93 -17.45 -14.27 2.54
N ALA A 94 -17.82 -14.73 3.73
CA ALA A 94 -17.38 -14.16 4.98
C ALA A 94 -16.92 -15.23 5.99
N ALA A 95 -15.78 -15.86 5.71
CA ALA A 95 -14.73 -15.89 6.74
C ALA A 95 -14.13 -14.47 6.83
N GLY A 96 -14.99 -13.49 7.11
CA GLY A 96 -14.63 -12.10 7.31
C GLY A 96 -14.00 -12.02 8.69
N ILE A 97 -12.68 -12.17 8.76
CA ILE A 97 -11.93 -11.65 9.90
C ILE A 97 -12.27 -10.16 9.90
N GLY A 98 -12.95 -9.67 10.95
CA GLY A 98 -13.42 -8.29 11.08
C GLY A 98 -12.27 -7.30 11.27
N LEU A 99 -11.34 -7.29 10.32
CA LEU A 99 -10.18 -6.43 10.29
C LEU A 99 -10.62 -5.06 9.80
N ARG A 100 -10.39 -4.05 10.62
CA ARG A 100 -10.56 -2.66 10.22
C ARG A 100 -9.64 -2.38 9.02
N PRO A 101 -10.05 -1.54 8.06
CA PRO A 101 -9.11 -1.02 7.06
C PRO A 101 -7.92 -0.38 7.80
N GLY A 102 -6.73 -0.98 7.67
CA GLY A 102 -5.51 -0.55 8.36
C GLY A 102 -5.03 -1.43 9.53
N GLU A 103 -5.75 -2.48 9.92
CA GLU A 103 -5.30 -3.44 10.95
C GLU A 103 -5.13 -4.82 10.32
N VAL A 104 -3.99 -5.02 9.68
CA VAL A 104 -3.57 -6.33 9.21
C VAL A 104 -3.22 -7.13 10.44
N ALA A 105 -3.80 -8.31 10.62
CA ALA A 105 -3.41 -9.19 11.71
C ALA A 105 -1.92 -9.53 11.55
N THR A 106 -1.09 -9.19 12.53
CA THR A 106 0.35 -9.49 12.55
C THR A 106 0.65 -10.95 12.24
N ASP A 107 -0.24 -11.85 12.67
CA ASP A 107 -0.18 -13.29 12.37
C ASP A 107 -0.20 -13.58 10.86
N MET A 108 -0.92 -12.81 10.04
CA MET A 108 -0.89 -12.96 8.57
C MET A 108 0.46 -12.54 7.99
N VAL A 109 1.04 -11.45 8.49
CA VAL A 109 2.38 -11.00 8.08
C VAL A 109 3.41 -12.08 8.41
N LEU A 110 3.32 -12.66 9.60
CA LEU A 110 4.19 -13.75 10.05
C LEU A 110 3.95 -15.05 9.28
N ALA A 111 2.72 -15.32 8.84
CA ALA A 111 2.44 -16.44 7.95
C ALA A 111 3.14 -16.27 6.58
N MET A 112 3.16 -15.05 6.02
CA MET A 112 3.92 -14.77 4.81
C MET A 112 5.43 -14.90 5.02
N LEU A 113 5.93 -14.51 6.19
CA LEU A 113 7.33 -14.71 6.57
C LEU A 113 7.71 -16.19 6.57
N LEU A 114 6.88 -17.03 7.18
CA LEU A 114 7.06 -18.49 7.23
C LEU A 114 6.92 -19.17 5.87
N ALA A 115 6.08 -18.64 4.98
CA ALA A 115 5.99 -19.11 3.60
C ALA A 115 7.28 -18.85 2.81
N GLY A 116 8.09 -17.90 3.26
CA GLY A 116 9.40 -17.60 2.71
C GLY A 116 9.38 -16.64 1.51
N PRO A 117 10.55 -16.41 0.90
CA PRO A 117 10.69 -15.56 -0.29
C PRO A 117 9.87 -16.12 -1.47
N VAL A 118 9.25 -15.24 -2.26
CA VAL A 118 8.60 -15.65 -3.52
C VAL A 118 9.64 -15.92 -4.59
N ALA A 119 9.24 -16.60 -5.67
CA ALA A 119 10.14 -16.99 -6.76
C ALA A 119 11.02 -15.85 -7.30
N ALA A 120 10.46 -14.64 -7.45
CA ALA A 120 11.22 -13.47 -7.91
C ALA A 120 12.31 -13.04 -6.91
N GLU A 121 12.01 -13.09 -5.61
CA GLU A 121 12.95 -12.75 -4.54
C GLU A 121 14.02 -13.82 -4.37
N ALA A 122 13.62 -15.09 -4.40
CA ALA A 122 14.54 -16.22 -4.36
C ALA A 122 15.52 -16.19 -5.54
N THR A 123 15.04 -15.80 -6.74
CA THR A 123 15.91 -15.61 -7.93
C THR A 123 16.89 -14.44 -7.74
N ALA A 124 16.53 -13.44 -6.93
CA ALA A 124 17.42 -12.35 -6.54
C ALA A 124 18.38 -12.73 -5.40
N GLY A 125 18.39 -13.99 -4.94
CA GLY A 125 19.24 -14.47 -3.86
C GLY A 125 18.73 -14.16 -2.45
N ILE A 126 17.45 -13.77 -2.32
CA ILE A 126 16.81 -13.57 -1.02
C ILE A 126 16.44 -14.93 -0.44
N THR A 127 16.77 -15.15 0.83
CA THR A 127 16.57 -16.42 1.54
C THR A 127 15.92 -16.18 2.91
N THR A 128 15.62 -17.26 3.64
CA THR A 128 15.15 -17.19 5.03
C THR A 128 16.03 -18.06 5.93
N ALA A 129 16.21 -17.64 7.18
CA ALA A 129 16.85 -18.45 8.22
C ALA A 129 15.83 -19.22 9.08
N LEU A 130 14.54 -19.12 8.78
CA LEU A 130 13.50 -19.81 9.55
C LEU A 130 13.43 -21.29 9.16
N PRO A 131 13.07 -22.19 10.11
CA PRO A 131 12.95 -23.61 9.82
C PRO A 131 11.88 -23.89 8.76
N ASP A 132 12.21 -24.76 7.80
CA ASP A 132 11.25 -25.29 6.84
C ASP A 132 10.14 -26.08 7.57
N GLY A 133 8.89 -25.93 7.15
CA GLY A 133 7.78 -26.74 7.68
C GLY A 133 7.13 -26.25 8.97
N ALA A 134 7.37 -24.99 9.38
CA ALA A 134 6.71 -24.30 10.49
C ALA A 134 5.17 -24.09 10.33
N THR A 135 4.52 -24.82 9.43
CA THR A 135 3.12 -24.62 9.01
C THR A 135 2.10 -25.20 9.98
N ALA A 136 2.50 -26.10 10.89
CA ALA A 136 1.60 -26.64 11.90
C ALA A 136 1.48 -25.67 13.08
N GLY A 137 0.37 -24.91 13.16
CA GLY A 137 0.01 -24.11 14.34
C GLY A 137 0.24 -22.59 14.23
N GLY A 138 0.90 -22.11 13.17
CA GLY A 138 1.10 -20.68 12.90
C GLY A 138 1.92 -19.94 13.95
N LEU A 139 2.47 -18.79 13.56
CA LEU A 139 2.99 -17.83 14.53
C LEU A 139 1.82 -17.01 15.08
N HIS A 140 1.80 -16.78 16.39
CA HIS A 140 0.75 -16.00 17.03
C HIS A 140 1.34 -14.91 17.93
N VAL A 141 0.88 -13.67 17.74
CA VAL A 141 1.32 -12.51 18.53
C VAL A 141 0.23 -12.07 19.50
N THR A 142 0.63 -11.87 20.75
CA THR A 142 -0.22 -11.30 21.80
C THR A 142 0.51 -10.20 22.55
N PRO A 143 -0.17 -9.15 23.02
CA PRO A 143 0.41 -8.23 24.00
C PRO A 143 0.85 -8.98 25.26
N ASP A 144 2.03 -8.68 25.78
CA ASP A 144 2.45 -9.26 27.05
C ASP A 144 1.75 -8.56 28.22
N PRO A 145 1.09 -9.29 29.14
CA PRO A 145 0.33 -8.71 30.23
C PRO A 145 1.20 -8.01 31.28
N SER A 146 2.51 -8.27 31.30
CA SER A 146 3.46 -7.66 32.24
C SER A 146 3.67 -6.17 31.97
N GLY A 147 3.18 -5.67 30.82
CA GLY A 147 3.28 -4.27 30.44
C GLY A 147 4.66 -3.90 29.88
N PRO A 148 4.84 -2.63 29.49
CA PRO A 148 6.08 -2.16 28.89
C PRO A 148 7.22 -2.16 29.93
N THR A 149 8.27 -2.93 29.69
CA THR A 149 9.45 -2.92 30.57
C THR A 149 10.41 -1.77 30.22
N SER A 150 10.46 -1.37 28.95
CA SER A 150 11.40 -0.35 28.43
C SER A 150 10.70 0.95 27.98
N GLY A 151 9.43 1.17 28.34
CA GLY A 151 8.59 2.23 27.76
C GLY A 151 8.08 1.94 26.33
N ARG A 152 8.52 0.85 25.71
CA ARG A 152 7.96 0.26 24.48
C ARG A 152 6.96 -0.84 24.86
N ARG A 153 5.90 -1.03 24.05
CA ARG A 153 4.99 -2.17 24.25
C ARG A 153 5.78 -3.47 24.12
N LEU A 154 5.54 -4.42 25.02
CA LEU A 154 6.09 -5.76 24.95
C LEU A 154 5.09 -6.69 24.26
N LEU A 155 5.54 -7.38 23.22
CA LEU A 155 4.79 -8.39 22.50
C LEU A 155 5.38 -9.77 22.76
N ARG A 156 4.50 -10.76 22.90
CA ARG A 156 4.87 -12.17 22.97
C ARG A 156 4.53 -12.84 21.64
N LEU A 157 5.56 -13.28 20.93
CA LEU A 157 5.47 -14.08 19.72
C LEU A 157 5.58 -15.57 20.10
N ARG A 158 4.51 -16.33 19.89
CA ARG A 158 4.52 -17.79 20.09
C ARG A 158 4.79 -18.49 18.76
N ALA A 159 5.85 -19.29 18.72
CA ALA A 159 6.23 -20.14 17.59
C ALA A 159 5.85 -21.60 17.84
N PRO A 160 5.44 -22.32 16.78
CA PRO A 160 5.11 -23.74 16.88
C PRO A 160 6.34 -24.67 16.81
N PHE A 161 7.54 -24.11 16.68
CA PHE A 161 8.80 -24.82 16.53
C PHE A 161 9.81 -24.40 17.61
N PRO A 162 10.83 -25.23 17.91
CA PRO A 162 11.89 -24.90 18.87
C PRO A 162 12.56 -23.57 18.56
N VAL A 163 12.62 -22.67 19.55
CA VAL A 163 13.17 -21.31 19.41
C VAL A 163 14.58 -21.17 19.97
N MET A 164 15.00 -22.05 20.87
CA MET A 164 16.29 -21.93 21.57
C MET A 164 17.49 -22.23 20.66
N GLU A 165 17.27 -23.00 19.59
CA GLU A 165 18.28 -23.36 18.58
C GLU A 165 18.22 -22.45 17.34
N LEU A 166 17.41 -21.38 17.36
CA LEU A 166 17.36 -20.44 16.25
C LEU A 166 18.66 -19.66 16.12
N SER A 167 19.11 -19.51 14.87
CA SER A 167 20.23 -18.62 14.56
C SER A 167 19.88 -17.17 14.91
N GLU A 168 20.90 -16.34 15.20
CA GLU A 168 20.72 -14.90 15.43
C GLU A 168 19.97 -14.24 14.26
N SER A 169 20.29 -14.63 13.03
CA SER A 169 19.60 -14.18 11.82
C SER A 169 18.12 -14.55 11.82
N ALA A 170 17.75 -15.76 12.25
CA ALA A 170 16.36 -16.20 12.37
C ALA A 170 15.60 -15.41 13.43
N VAL A 171 16.21 -15.20 14.60
CA VAL A 171 15.64 -14.39 15.69
C VAL A 171 15.41 -12.95 15.21
N ARG A 172 16.40 -12.34 14.56
CA ARG A 172 16.29 -11.00 13.97
C ARG A 172 15.18 -10.94 12.91
N GLN A 173 15.06 -11.97 12.08
CA GLN A 173 14.01 -12.09 11.07
C GLN A 173 12.60 -12.02 11.71
N LEU A 174 12.37 -12.80 12.78
CA LEU A 174 11.11 -12.82 13.52
C LEU A 174 10.84 -11.50 14.24
N VAL A 175 11.83 -10.99 14.98
CA VAL A 175 11.69 -9.78 15.80
C VAL A 175 11.42 -8.56 14.94
N CYS A 176 12.21 -8.35 13.89
CA CYS A 176 12.03 -7.19 13.01
C CYS A 176 10.72 -7.22 12.25
N THR A 177 10.32 -8.37 11.71
CA THR A 177 9.03 -8.50 11.01
C THR A 177 7.86 -8.24 11.97
N THR A 178 7.90 -8.82 13.18
CA THR A 178 6.87 -8.56 14.20
C THR A 178 6.82 -7.08 14.57
N ALA A 179 7.98 -6.45 14.76
CA ALA A 179 8.04 -5.07 15.20
C ALA A 179 7.48 -4.08 14.17
N TYR A 180 7.79 -4.28 12.89
CA TYR A 180 7.30 -3.41 11.81
C TYR A 180 5.87 -3.72 11.37
N ALA A 181 5.37 -4.94 11.61
CA ALA A 181 3.96 -5.24 11.46
C ALA A 181 3.09 -4.49 12.49
N GLU A 182 3.63 -4.25 13.69
CA GLU A 182 2.90 -3.69 14.84
C GLU A 182 3.10 -2.17 15.02
N HIS A 183 4.24 -1.65 14.58
CA HIS A 183 4.57 -0.24 14.68
C HIS A 183 5.38 0.22 13.47
N PRO A 184 4.98 1.28 12.74
CA PRO A 184 5.69 1.74 11.53
C PRO A 184 7.17 2.07 11.72
N ALA A 185 7.56 2.46 12.94
CA ALA A 185 8.96 2.72 13.31
C ALA A 185 9.66 1.54 14.03
N GLY A 186 9.03 0.37 14.14
CA GLY A 186 9.59 -0.80 14.82
C GLY A 186 9.81 -0.64 16.33
N LEU A 187 9.13 0.30 16.98
CA LEU A 187 9.35 0.67 18.39
C LEU A 187 8.56 -0.22 19.37
N VAL A 188 8.71 -1.53 19.25
CA VAL A 188 8.15 -2.53 20.18
C VAL A 188 9.25 -3.48 20.64
N ASP A 189 9.12 -3.98 21.87
CA ASP A 189 9.96 -5.04 22.41
C ASP A 189 9.27 -6.38 22.10
N VAL A 190 10.03 -7.41 21.70
CA VAL A 190 9.48 -8.73 21.32
C VAL A 190 10.14 -9.82 22.13
N SER A 191 9.35 -10.69 22.77
CA SER A 191 9.80 -11.96 23.33
C SER A 191 9.29 -13.11 22.47
N VAL A 192 10.20 -13.99 22.05
CA VAL A 192 9.86 -15.15 21.22
C VAL A 192 9.82 -16.40 22.09
N THR A 193 8.71 -17.13 22.06
CA THR A 193 8.50 -18.34 22.86
C THR A 193 8.21 -19.53 21.95
N GLY A 194 8.84 -20.67 22.20
CA GLY A 194 8.62 -21.94 21.53
C GLY A 194 8.30 -23.07 22.52
N PRO A 195 8.19 -24.32 22.04
CA PRO A 195 7.95 -25.50 22.88
C PRO A 195 9.15 -25.87 23.76
N ASP A 196 10.34 -25.39 23.43
CA ASP A 196 11.62 -25.66 24.11
C ASP A 196 12.08 -24.53 25.05
N GLY A 197 11.40 -23.38 25.04
CA GLY A 197 11.73 -22.27 25.93
C GLY A 197 11.30 -20.90 25.41
N ALA A 198 11.85 -19.86 26.01
CA ALA A 198 11.64 -18.47 25.60
C ALA A 198 12.99 -17.79 25.44
N LEU A 199 13.14 -17.06 24.34
CA LEU A 199 14.28 -16.20 24.08
C LEU A 199 14.18 -14.90 24.91
N PRO A 200 15.33 -14.27 25.24
CA PRO A 200 15.34 -12.95 25.83
C PRO A 200 14.54 -11.94 25.01
N VAL A 201 14.01 -10.93 25.68
CA VAL A 201 13.37 -9.78 25.01
C VAL A 201 14.40 -9.13 24.08
N ALA A 202 14.00 -8.90 22.83
CA ALA A 202 14.85 -8.34 21.80
C ALA A 202 14.12 -7.23 21.04
N ARG A 203 14.89 -6.35 20.41
CA ARG A 203 14.41 -5.31 19.50
C ARG A 203 15.02 -5.47 18.13
N CYS A 204 14.39 -4.84 17.13
CA CYS A 204 14.91 -4.89 15.77
C CYS A 204 16.20 -4.06 15.60
N ASP A 205 16.36 -3.01 16.41
CA ASP A 205 17.49 -2.08 16.41
C ASP A 205 18.70 -2.53 17.26
N ASP A 206 18.56 -3.63 17.99
CA ASP A 206 19.66 -4.23 18.77
C ASP A 206 20.71 -4.90 17.87
#